data_AF-A0AAU0RFG5-F1
#
_entry.id   AF-A0AAU0RFG5-F1
#
_cell.length_a   1.000
_cell.length_b   1.000
_cell.length_c   1.000
_cell.angle_alpha   90.00
_cell.angle_beta   90.00
_cell.angle_gamma   90.00
#
_symmetry.space_group_name_H-M   'P 1'
#
loop_
_entity.id
_entity.type
_entity.pdbx_description
1 polymer ?
#
loop_
_entity_poly.entity_id
_entity_poly.type
_entity_poly.pdbx_seq_one_letter_code
_entity_poly.pdbx_strand_id
1 'polypeptide(L)'
;MYLHYNVEPHFLKEKFEIFHPVGSISESDAYAKQLMKNQDKGKTYSNFYLTDMSKRNVLKPYTPEEISKKQRIIKGTGNDKGLKV
;
A
#
# COMPACT_ATOMS: atom_id res chain seq x y z
N MET A 1 0.27 14.77 -9.06
CA MET A 1 1.05 14.61 -7.80
C MET A 1 1.95 13.40 -7.97
N TYR A 2 2.85 13.13 -7.03
CA TYR A 2 3.68 11.91 -7.08
C TYR A 2 3.63 11.16 -5.76
N LEU A 3 3.24 9.88 -5.83
CA LEU A 3 3.49 8.93 -4.76
C LEU A 3 4.95 8.50 -4.82
N HIS A 4 5.71 8.86 -3.80
CA HIS A 4 7.05 8.35 -3.57
C HIS A 4 6.99 7.02 -2.80
N TYR A 5 7.85 6.07 -3.16
CA TYR A 5 8.20 4.91 -2.35
C TYR A 5 9.56 4.34 -2.74
N ASN A 6 10.17 3.59 -1.82
CA ASN A 6 11.35 2.79 -2.08
C ASN A 6 10.94 1.36 -2.43
N VAL A 7 11.63 0.76 -3.40
CA VAL A 7 11.54 -0.67 -3.71
C VAL A 7 12.89 -1.34 -3.57
N GLU A 8 12.92 -2.45 -2.84
CA GLU A 8 14.12 -3.28 -2.64
C GLU A 8 13.87 -4.68 -3.21
N PRO A 9 14.41 -5.02 -4.38
CA PRO A 9 14.34 -6.38 -4.91
C PRO A 9 15.22 -7.31 -4.06
N HIS A 10 14.66 -8.44 -3.63
CA HIS A 10 15.35 -9.37 -2.72
C HIS A 10 16.65 -9.95 -3.28
N PHE A 11 16.75 -10.02 -4.62
CA PHE A 11 17.92 -10.56 -5.32
C PHE A 11 19.06 -9.54 -5.50
N LEU A 12 18.77 -8.23 -5.39
CA LEU A 12 19.78 -7.17 -5.54
C LEU A 12 20.20 -6.57 -4.20
N LYS A 13 19.36 -6.62 -3.16
CA LYS A 13 19.58 -5.94 -1.86
C LYS A 13 19.89 -4.44 -1.99
N GLU A 14 19.51 -3.84 -3.12
CA GLU A 14 19.62 -2.41 -3.40
C GLU A 14 18.25 -1.77 -3.35
N LYS A 15 18.19 -0.53 -2.87
CA LYS A 15 16.96 0.26 -2.75
C LYS A 15 16.87 1.25 -3.90
N PHE A 16 15.74 1.24 -4.60
CA PHE A 16 15.44 2.17 -5.67
C PHE A 16 14.30 3.09 -5.25
N GLU A 17 14.50 4.38 -5.46
CA GLU A 17 13.49 5.40 -5.25
C GLU A 17 12.55 5.50 -6.45
N ILE A 18 11.25 5.47 -6.22
CA ILE A 18 10.24 5.54 -7.28
C ILE A 18 9.30 6.70 -7.01
N PHE A 19 9.05 7.50 -8.06
CA PHE A 19 8.02 8.54 -8.08
C PHE A 19 6.92 8.17 -9.07
N HIS A 20 5.82 7.62 -8.57
CA HIS A 20 4.68 7.24 -9.40
C HIS A 20 3.70 8.41 -9.55
N PRO A 21 3.39 8.86 -10.77
CA PRO A 21 2.42 9.94 -10.98
C PRO A 21 1.01 9.47 -10.59
N VAL A 22 0.30 10.32 -9.86
CA VAL A 22 -1.09 10.08 -9.42
C VAL A 22 -1.91 11.36 -9.58
N GLY A 23 -3.18 11.20 -9.96
CA GLY A 23 -4.14 12.29 -10.17
C GLY A 23 -4.84 12.75 -8.89
N SER A 24 -4.90 11.91 -7.85
CA SER A 24 -5.57 12.24 -6.58
C SER A 24 -4.94 11.59 -5.35
N ILE A 25 -5.27 12.08 -4.15
CA ILE A 25 -4.89 11.45 -2.87
C ILE A 25 -5.51 10.04 -2.78
N SER A 26 -6.76 9.88 -3.19
CA SER A 26 -7.46 8.58 -3.15
C SER A 26 -6.79 7.53 -4.05
N GLU A 27 -6.31 7.93 -5.23
CA GLU A 27 -5.56 7.07 -6.13
C GLU A 27 -4.21 6.66 -5.52
N SER A 28 -3.49 7.62 -4.92
CA SER A 28 -2.27 7.37 -4.17
C SER A 28 -2.48 6.35 -3.04
N ASP A 29 -3.54 6.51 -2.27
CA ASP A 29 -3.91 5.59 -1.17
C ASP A 29 -4.19 4.17 -1.69
N ALA A 30 -4.92 4.05 -2.80
CA ALA A 30 -5.24 2.76 -3.41
C ALA A 30 -3.98 2.06 -3.93
N TYR A 31 -3.09 2.80 -4.59
CA TYR A 31 -1.84 2.28 -5.14
C TYR A 31 -0.87 1.84 -4.03
N ALA A 32 -0.69 2.65 -2.99
CA ALA A 32 0.15 2.30 -1.84
C ALA A 32 -0.34 0.99 -1.17
N LYS A 33 -1.66 0.83 -0.98
CA LYS A 33 -2.25 -0.42 -0.47
C LYS A 33 -2.02 -1.60 -1.40
N GLN A 34 -2.09 -1.41 -2.73
CA GLN A 34 -1.81 -2.46 -3.71
C GLN A 34 -0.35 -2.91 -3.65
N LEU A 35 0.61 -1.98 -3.52
CA LEU A 35 2.02 -2.30 -3.35
C LEU A 35 2.26 -3.12 -2.07
N MET A 36 1.65 -2.72 -0.96
CA MET A 36 1.74 -3.47 0.30
C MET A 36 1.12 -4.87 0.24
N LYS A 37 0.09 -5.11 -0.59
CA LYS A 37 -0.42 -6.48 -0.84
C LYS A 37 0.57 -7.37 -1.61
N ASN A 38 1.51 -6.76 -2.31
CA ASN A 38 2.58 -7.44 -3.03
C ASN A 38 3.91 -7.43 -2.27
N GLN A 39 3.89 -7.03 -1.00
CA GLN A 39 5.02 -7.17 -0.10
C GLN A 39 5.48 -8.64 -0.10
N ASP A 40 6.79 -8.83 -0.04
CA ASP A 40 7.46 -10.13 0.07
C ASP A 40 7.31 -11.08 -1.14
N LYS A 41 6.69 -10.61 -2.24
CA LYS A 41 6.70 -11.31 -3.54
C LYS A 41 7.98 -11.00 -4.33
N GLY A 42 9.14 -11.18 -3.68
CA GLY A 42 10.47 -10.91 -4.25
C GLY A 42 10.91 -9.44 -4.21
N LYS A 43 10.08 -8.55 -3.64
CA LYS A 43 10.37 -7.14 -3.44
C LYS A 43 9.80 -6.66 -2.12
N THR A 44 10.48 -5.70 -1.50
CA THR A 44 10.02 -4.98 -0.30
C THR A 44 9.77 -3.53 -0.65
N TYR A 45 8.60 -3.01 -0.29
CA TYR A 45 8.26 -1.60 -0.47
C TYR A 45 8.31 -0.85 0.87
N SER A 46 8.77 0.40 0.87
CA SER A 46 8.88 1.22 2.09
C SER A 46 8.89 2.73 1.79
N ASN A 47 8.91 3.56 2.83
CA ASN A 47 9.04 5.03 2.76
C ASN A 47 7.99 5.71 1.86
N PHE A 48 6.72 5.39 2.09
CA PHE A 48 5.61 5.93 1.31
C PHE A 48 5.29 7.37 1.72
N TYR A 49 5.25 8.30 0.77
CA TYR A 49 4.69 9.64 0.96
C TYR A 49 4.20 10.24 -0.36
N LEU A 50 3.15 11.06 -0.30
CA LEU A 50 2.62 11.79 -1.44
C LEU A 50 3.23 13.19 -1.48
N THR A 51 3.66 13.61 -2.66
CA THR A 51 4.19 14.94 -2.94
C THR A 51 3.37 15.70 -3.96
N ASP A 52 3.53 17.01 -3.97
CA ASP A 52 2.98 17.88 -5.01
C ASP A 52 3.65 17.65 -6.39
N MET A 53 3.21 18.39 -7.41
CA MET A 53 3.78 18.27 -8.76
C MET A 53 5.26 18.67 -8.84
N SER A 54 5.73 19.50 -7.90
CA SER A 54 7.12 19.94 -7.84
C SER A 54 8.05 18.93 -7.15
N LYS A 55 7.47 17.92 -6.48
CA LYS A 55 8.15 16.95 -5.60
C LYS A 55 8.86 17.58 -4.40
N ARG A 56 8.65 18.87 -4.14
CA ARG A 56 9.32 19.59 -3.03
C ARG A 56 8.50 19.56 -1.74
N ASN A 57 7.18 19.51 -1.86
CA ASN A 57 6.29 19.53 -0.71
C ASN A 57 5.64 18.17 -0.50
N VAL A 58 5.79 17.62 0.70
CA VAL A 58 5.05 16.44 1.13
C VAL A 58 3.63 16.85 1.48
N LEU A 59 2.66 16.32 0.73
CA LEU A 59 1.24 16.55 0.94
C LEU A 59 0.65 15.59 1.97
N LYS A 60 1.15 14.35 2.01
CA LYS A 60 0.69 13.30 2.93
C LYS A 60 1.76 12.25 3.18
N PRO A 61 2.26 12.09 4.42
CA PRO A 61 3.03 10.91 4.79
C PRO A 61 2.10 9.70 4.96
N TYR A 62 2.60 8.49 4.68
CA TYR A 62 1.87 7.25 4.95
C TYR A 62 2.51 6.49 6.09
N THR A 63 1.73 6.12 7.11
CA THR A 63 2.22 5.22 8.14
C THR A 63 2.01 3.75 7.76
N PRO A 64 2.85 2.81 8.25
CA PRO A 64 2.64 1.39 8.06
C PRO A 64 1.23 0.93 8.44
N GLU A 65 0.62 1.50 9.48
CA GLU A 65 -0.71 1.14 9.96
C GLU A 65 -1.81 1.51 8.94
N GLU A 66 -1.66 2.62 8.23
CA GLU A 66 -2.64 3.09 7.23
C GLU A 66 -2.64 2.21 5.97
N ILE A 67 -1.46 1.76 5.56
CA ILE A 67 -1.24 0.98 4.33
C ILE A 67 -1.29 -0.54 4.60
N SER A 68 -1.03 -0.97 5.84
CA SER A 68 -1.04 -2.37 6.30
C SER A 68 -2.31 -2.73 7.07
N LYS A 69 -3.38 -1.93 7.00
CA LYS A 69 -4.72 -2.41 7.34
C LYS A 69 -5.07 -3.57 6.38
N LYS A 70 -4.57 -4.77 6.72
CA LYS A 70 -5.24 -6.04 6.46
C LYS A 70 -6.70 -5.73 6.71
N GLN A 71 -7.55 -5.95 5.72
CA GLN A 71 -8.98 -6.05 5.98
C GLN A 71 -9.09 -6.90 7.24
N ARG A 72 -9.52 -6.30 8.37
CA ARG A 72 -10.02 -7.10 9.47
C ARG A 72 -11.19 -7.80 8.82
N ILE A 73 -10.97 -9.05 8.42
CA ILE A 73 -12.05 -9.95 8.07
C ILE A 73 -12.85 -10.00 9.35
N ILE A 74 -13.93 -9.23 9.41
CA ILE A 74 -14.98 -9.47 10.38
C ILE A 74 -15.46 -10.86 9.94
N LYS A 75 -14.98 -11.91 10.62
CA LYS A 75 -15.58 -13.24 10.53
C LYS A 75 -17.02 -13.01 10.97
N GLY A 76 -17.91 -12.82 10.00
CA GLY A 76 -19.33 -12.87 10.22
C GLY A 76 -19.63 -14.25 10.74
N THR A 77 -19.96 -14.33 12.02
CA THR A 77 -20.54 -15.48 12.68
C THR A 77 -21.89 -15.78 12.03
N GLY A 78 -21.86 -16.48 10.89
CA GLY A 78 -23.06 -16.96 10.20
C GLY A 78 -23.33 -18.39 10.66
N ASN A 79 -24.27 -18.53 11.59
CA ASN A 79 -24.79 -19.79 12.13
C ASN A 79 -24.98 -20.87 11.06
N ASP A 80 -24.22 -21.96 11.19
CA ASP A 80 -24.54 -23.26 10.63
C ASP A 80 -25.77 -23.80 11.38
N LYS A 81 -26.97 -23.49 10.87
CA LYS A 81 -28.17 -24.25 11.20
C LYS A 81 -28.50 -25.11 10.00
N GLY A 82 -28.02 -26.35 10.05
CA GLY A 82 -28.51 -27.44 9.23
C GLY A 82 -30.03 -27.47 9.24
N LEU A 83 -30.62 -27.43 8.04
CA LEU A 83 -31.98 -27.86 7.82
C LEU A 83 -31.89 -29.10 6.93
N LYS A 84 -32.06 -30.27 7.57
CA LYS A 84 -32.50 -31.48 6.88
C LYS A 84 -33.91 -31.23 6.36
N VAL A 85 -34.14 -31.47 5.07
CA VAL A 85 -35.43 -31.95 4.54
C VAL A 85 -35.12 -33.00 3.48
#